data_AF-A9UL98-F1
#
_entry.id   AF-A9UL98-F1
#
_cell.length_a   1.000
_cell.length_b   1.000
_cell.length_c   1.000
_cell.angle_alpha   90.00
_cell.angle_beta   90.00
_cell.angle_gamma   90.00
#
_symmetry.space_group_name_H-M   'P 1'
#
loop_
_entity.id
_entity.type
_entity.pdbx_description
1 polymer ?
#
loop_
_entity_poly.entity_id
_entity_poly.type
_entity_poly.pdbx_seq_one_letter_code
_entity_poly.pdbx_strand_id
1 'polypeptide(L)'
;MEASLKRLYVGGIGPSVTDSELTDRFGKFGKVNDVEIITRKDEKGNPVKAFAYLNISISESDLKKCMSALNKTKWKGGVLQIELAKESFLNRLAQERQEAKNQSILKAEPKKELVQSLQQAGVKDFQMKAAVPGTEVPNHKNWVVSKYGRVLPILHLKGSNKSKISFLASFLYFMPVYFCKFNSN
;
A
#
# COMPACT_ATOMS: atom_id res chain seq x y z
N MET A 1 -31.71 5.05 19.99
CA MET A 1 -30.32 5.42 20.33
C MET A 1 -29.42 4.60 19.44
N GLU A 2 -28.75 5.24 18.49
CA GLU A 2 -27.92 4.53 17.53
C GLU A 2 -26.55 4.24 18.15
N ALA A 3 -26.17 2.96 18.23
CA ALA A 3 -24.84 2.54 18.65
C ALA A 3 -23.95 2.50 17.40
N SER A 4 -22.91 3.31 17.38
CA SER A 4 -21.92 3.31 16.30
C SER A 4 -20.67 2.55 16.73
N LEU A 5 -20.08 1.80 15.79
CA LEU A 5 -18.77 1.18 15.98
C LEU A 5 -17.71 2.28 15.98
N LYS A 6 -16.97 2.39 17.08
CA LYS A 6 -15.89 3.38 17.25
C LYS A 6 -14.62 2.70 17.72
N ARG A 7 -13.50 3.17 17.19
CA ARG A 7 -12.17 2.77 17.63
C ARG A 7 -11.67 3.76 18.68
N LEU A 8 -11.33 3.27 19.86
CA LEU A 8 -10.76 4.06 20.96
C LEU A 8 -9.28 3.76 21.10
N TYR A 9 -8.51 4.81 21.39
CA TYR A 9 -7.14 4.70 21.83
C TYR A 9 -7.11 4.77 23.35
N VAL A 10 -6.40 3.84 23.98
CA VAL A 10 -6.21 3.76 25.44
C VAL A 10 -4.71 3.75 25.73
N GLY A 11 -4.18 4.89 26.13
CA GLY A 11 -2.80 5.07 26.54
C GLY A 11 -2.60 4.97 28.04
N GLY A 12 -1.35 4.77 28.46
CA GLY A 12 -0.97 4.81 29.87
C GLY A 12 -1.42 3.59 30.68
N ILE A 13 -1.62 2.46 30.00
CA ILE A 13 -1.87 1.16 30.65
C ILE A 13 -0.55 0.51 31.07
N GLY A 14 -0.60 -0.22 32.18
CA GLY A 14 0.52 -1.05 32.61
C GLY A 14 0.75 -2.22 31.65
N PRO A 15 1.99 -2.70 31.48
CA PRO A 15 2.30 -3.82 30.58
C PRO A 15 1.72 -5.16 31.04
N SER A 16 1.22 -5.24 32.27
CA SER A 16 0.56 -6.44 32.83
C SER A 16 -0.94 -6.51 32.55
N VAL A 17 -1.52 -5.51 31.87
CA VAL A 17 -2.97 -5.46 31.60
C VAL A 17 -3.32 -6.44 30.48
N THR A 18 -4.37 -7.24 30.70
CA THR A 18 -4.89 -8.21 29.73
C THR A 18 -6.09 -7.65 28.95
N ASP A 19 -6.43 -8.30 27.84
CA ASP A 19 -7.61 -7.99 27.03
C ASP A 19 -8.91 -8.13 27.82
N SER A 20 -8.98 -9.10 28.74
CA SER A 20 -10.13 -9.32 29.62
C SER A 20 -10.39 -8.13 30.55
N GLU A 21 -9.34 -7.57 31.17
CA GLU A 21 -9.46 -6.41 32.07
C GLU A 21 -9.96 -5.16 31.33
N LEU A 22 -9.53 -4.98 30.07
CA LEU A 22 -10.02 -3.90 29.21
C LEU A 22 -11.49 -4.16 28.84
N THR A 23 -11.82 -5.38 28.45
CA THR A 23 -13.18 -5.76 28.07
C THR A 23 -14.17 -5.55 29.21
N ASP A 24 -13.85 -5.95 30.43
CA ASP A 24 -14.72 -5.77 31.60
C ASP A 24 -14.93 -4.29 31.96
N ARG A 25 -13.88 -3.48 31.81
CA ARG A 25 -13.94 -2.07 32.20
C ARG A 25 -14.68 -1.22 31.17
N PHE A 26 -14.42 -1.44 29.89
CA PHE A 26 -15.09 -0.74 28.80
C PHE A 26 -16.48 -1.34 28.49
N GLY A 27 -16.71 -2.60 28.85
CA GLY A 27 -17.97 -3.32 28.77
C GLY A 27 -19.13 -2.64 29.51
N LYS A 28 -18.82 -1.86 30.55
CA LYS A 28 -19.81 -1.08 31.31
C LYS A 28 -20.46 0.05 30.50
N PHE A 29 -19.78 0.52 29.45
CA PHE A 29 -20.24 1.64 28.63
C PHE A 29 -20.77 1.20 27.27
N GLY A 30 -20.32 0.05 26.77
CA GLY A 30 -20.72 -0.47 25.48
C GLY A 30 -20.18 -1.86 25.20
N LYS A 31 -20.54 -2.45 24.06
CA LYS A 31 -20.11 -3.78 23.67
C LYS A 31 -18.74 -3.71 23.01
N VAL A 32 -17.72 -4.30 23.65
CA VAL A 32 -16.37 -4.43 23.09
C VAL A 32 -16.38 -5.57 22.06
N ASN A 33 -15.95 -5.28 20.84
CA ASN A 33 -15.87 -6.24 19.75
C ASN A 33 -14.45 -6.81 19.60
N ASP A 34 -13.42 -5.97 19.74
CA ASP A 34 -12.03 -6.36 19.50
C ASP A 34 -11.07 -5.49 20.34
N VAL A 35 -9.98 -6.10 20.79
CA VAL A 35 -8.98 -5.49 21.68
C VAL A 35 -7.58 -5.80 21.16
N GLU A 36 -6.84 -4.74 20.82
CA GLU A 36 -5.48 -4.84 20.30
C GLU A 36 -4.52 -4.15 21.28
N ILE A 37 -3.71 -4.92 22.00
CA ILE A 37 -2.73 -4.40 22.96
C ILE A 37 -1.35 -4.35 22.32
N ILE A 38 -0.74 -3.17 22.31
CA ILE A 38 0.60 -2.94 21.78
C ILE A 38 1.51 -2.50 22.90
N THR A 39 2.59 -3.26 23.10
CA THR A 39 3.57 -2.99 24.13
C THR A 39 4.88 -2.57 23.51
N ARG A 40 5.38 -1.40 23.91
CA ARG A 40 6.72 -0.91 23.55
C ARG A 40 7.75 -1.54 24.48
N LYS A 41 8.73 -2.19 23.86
CA LYS A 41 9.88 -2.82 24.52
C LYS A 41 11.10 -1.91 24.44
N ASP A 42 11.93 -1.92 25.48
CA ASP A 42 13.25 -1.29 25.48
C ASP A 42 14.29 -2.10 24.71
N GLU A 43 15.50 -1.55 24.57
CA GLU A 43 16.70 -2.24 24.04
C GLU A 43 17.01 -3.54 24.79
N LYS A 44 16.63 -3.63 26.06
CA LYS A 44 16.77 -4.84 26.90
C LYS A 44 15.58 -5.80 26.81
N GLY A 45 14.60 -5.52 25.95
CA GLY A 45 13.40 -6.34 25.76
C GLY A 45 12.30 -6.16 26.80
N ASN A 46 12.53 -5.35 27.84
CA ASN A 46 11.56 -5.11 28.91
C ASN A 46 10.42 -4.20 28.42
N PRO A 47 9.15 -4.51 28.76
CA PRO A 47 8.02 -3.69 28.39
C PRO A 47 7.95 -2.43 29.26
N VAL A 48 8.04 -1.25 28.65
CA VAL A 48 8.05 0.04 29.38
C VAL A 48 6.70 0.72 29.37
N LYS A 49 6.06 0.72 28.19
CA LYS A 49 4.81 1.42 27.95
C LYS A 49 3.92 0.53 27.12
N ALA A 50 2.68 0.37 27.55
CA ALA A 50 1.66 -0.29 26.78
C ALA A 50 0.54 0.70 26.43
N PHE A 51 -0.06 0.48 25.28
CA PHE A 51 -1.26 1.15 24.82
C PHE A 51 -2.15 0.13 24.12
N ALA A 52 -3.45 0.39 24.10
CA ALA A 52 -4.42 -0.49 23.47
C ALA A 52 -5.33 0.27 22.52
N TYR A 53 -5.73 -0.41 21.45
CA TYR A 53 -6.83 0.00 20.61
C TYR A 53 -8.04 -0.89 20.90
N LEU A 54 -9.20 -0.27 21.04
CA LEU A 54 -10.45 -0.97 21.32
C LEU A 54 -11.47 -0.65 20.23
N ASN A 55 -12.03 -1.66 19.60
CA ASN A 55 -13.22 -1.50 18.77
C ASN A 55 -14.45 -1.77 19.64
N ILE A 56 -15.25 -0.73 19.87
CA ILE A 56 -16.43 -0.78 20.75
C ILE A 56 -17.66 -0.24 20.03
N SER A 57 -18.78 -0.93 20.18
CA SER A 57 -20.11 -0.45 19.79
C SER A 57 -20.69 0.37 20.94
N ILE A 58 -20.73 1.69 20.81
CA ILE A 58 -21.14 2.61 21.89
C ILE A 58 -22.03 3.74 21.38
N SER A 59 -22.98 4.18 22.22
CA SER A 59 -23.77 5.37 21.94
C SER A 59 -22.93 6.64 22.11
N GLU A 60 -23.29 7.74 21.45
CA GLU A 60 -22.56 9.01 21.61
C GLU A 60 -22.60 9.56 23.04
N SER A 61 -23.72 9.36 23.74
CA SER A 61 -23.86 9.77 25.13
C SER A 61 -22.94 8.99 26.07
N ASP A 62 -22.84 7.67 25.89
CA ASP A 62 -22.03 6.83 26.77
C ASP A 62 -20.54 6.94 26.44
N LEU A 63 -20.20 7.24 25.20
CA LEU A 63 -18.85 7.61 24.79
C LEU A 63 -18.34 8.83 25.56
N LYS A 64 -19.14 9.90 25.61
CA LYS A 64 -18.78 11.12 26.36
C LYS A 64 -18.63 10.84 27.86
N LYS A 65 -19.52 10.03 28.43
CA LYS A 65 -19.41 9.59 29.84
C LYS A 65 -18.14 8.77 30.08
N CYS A 66 -17.83 7.82 29.19
CA CYS A 66 -16.64 6.99 29.24
C CYS A 66 -15.36 7.84 29.24
N MET A 67 -15.27 8.79 28.31
CA MET A 67 -14.16 9.74 28.23
C MET A 67 -14.02 10.55 29.52
N SER A 68 -15.09 11.15 30.03
CA SER A 68 -15.01 11.95 31.25
C SER A 68 -14.72 11.14 32.51
N ALA A 69 -15.20 9.89 32.59
CA ALA A 69 -15.07 9.05 33.77
C ALA A 69 -13.71 8.35 33.87
N LEU A 70 -13.14 7.93 32.74
CA LEU A 70 -11.93 7.11 32.71
C LEU A 70 -10.67 7.89 32.33
N ASN A 71 -10.79 9.03 31.64
CA ASN A 71 -9.64 9.84 31.26
C ASN A 71 -8.93 10.41 32.50
N LYS A 72 -7.60 10.32 32.50
CA LYS A 72 -6.69 10.74 33.58
C LYS A 72 -6.85 9.99 34.91
N THR A 73 -7.53 8.85 34.93
CA THR A 73 -7.62 8.01 36.12
C THR A 73 -6.34 7.20 36.32
N LYS A 74 -5.90 7.02 37.57
CA LYS A 74 -4.76 6.14 37.88
C LYS A 74 -5.24 4.68 37.85
N TRP A 75 -4.59 3.85 37.05
CA TRP A 75 -4.92 2.42 36.96
C TRP A 75 -3.68 1.58 36.64
N LYS A 76 -3.50 0.48 37.40
CA LYS A 76 -2.42 -0.51 37.21
C LYS A 76 -1.03 0.15 37.05
N GLY A 77 -0.76 1.20 37.83
CA GLY A 77 0.51 1.91 37.86
C GLY A 77 0.69 3.02 36.81
N GLY A 78 -0.29 3.24 35.92
CA GLY A 78 -0.26 4.30 34.91
C GLY A 78 -1.43 5.29 35.04
N VAL A 79 -1.37 6.38 34.28
CA VAL A 79 -2.48 7.34 34.13
C VAL A 79 -3.16 7.07 32.80
N LEU A 80 -4.41 6.66 32.85
CA LEU A 80 -5.18 6.28 31.67
C LEU A 80 -5.46 7.50 30.80
N GLN A 81 -5.20 7.40 29.50
CA GLN A 81 -5.59 8.42 28.53
C GLN A 81 -6.48 7.78 27.47
N ILE A 82 -7.70 8.29 27.31
CA ILE A 82 -8.66 7.76 26.35
C ILE A 82 -8.98 8.84 25.35
N GLU A 83 -8.82 8.50 24.07
CA GLU A 83 -9.16 9.35 22.94
C GLU A 83 -9.85 8.54 21.86
N LEU A 84 -10.56 9.24 20.95
CA LEU A 84 -10.95 8.60 19.69
C LEU A 84 -9.68 8.25 18.93
N ALA A 85 -9.53 6.98 18.58
CA ALA A 85 -8.38 6.57 17.80
C ALA A 85 -8.46 7.27 16.45
N LYS A 86 -7.35 7.90 16.04
CA LYS A 86 -7.21 8.33 14.66
C LYS A 86 -7.41 7.11 13.78
N GLU A 87 -8.18 7.28 12.71
CA GLU A 87 -8.32 6.24 11.71
C GLU A 87 -6.92 5.83 11.24
N SER A 88 -6.74 4.53 11.02
CA SER A 88 -5.46 3.94 10.67
C SER A 88 -4.80 4.76 9.56
N PHE A 89 -3.61 5.33 9.82
CA PHE A 89 -2.83 6.03 8.80
C PHE A 89 -2.56 5.12 7.58
N LEU A 90 -2.48 3.80 7.82
CA LEU A 90 -2.37 2.79 6.77
C LEU A 90 -3.64 2.69 5.90
N ASN A 91 -4.82 2.98 6.42
CA ASN A 91 -6.06 2.98 5.62
C ASN A 91 -6.04 4.12 4.60
N ARG A 92 -5.55 5.30 5.00
CA ARG A 92 -5.33 6.42 4.08
C ARG A 92 -4.33 6.05 2.97
N LEU A 93 -3.19 5.45 3.33
CA LEU A 93 -2.20 4.98 2.35
C LEU A 93 -2.71 3.87 1.43
N ALA A 94 -3.55 2.96 1.95
CA ALA A 94 -4.15 1.88 1.18
C ALA A 94 -5.18 2.41 0.18
N GLN A 95 -6.00 3.38 0.59
CA GLN A 95 -6.92 4.09 -0.30
C GLN A 95 -6.16 4.83 -1.41
N GLU A 96 -5.12 5.60 -1.10
CA GLU A 96 -4.32 6.30 -2.12
C GLU A 96 -3.72 5.31 -3.15
N ARG A 97 -3.22 4.14 -2.71
CA ARG A 97 -2.72 3.09 -3.61
C ARG A 97 -3.84 2.47 -4.45
N GLN A 98 -5.02 2.24 -3.88
CA GLN A 98 -6.17 1.68 -4.59
C GLN A 98 -6.76 2.67 -5.59
N GLU A 99 -6.81 3.95 -5.24
CA GLU A 99 -7.27 5.03 -6.12
C GLU A 99 -6.28 5.27 -7.25
N ALA A 100 -4.96 5.25 -6.98
CA ALA A 100 -3.95 5.28 -8.03
C ALA A 100 -4.08 4.08 -8.98
N LYS A 101 -4.35 2.88 -8.43
CA LYS A 101 -4.58 1.67 -9.23
C LYS A 101 -5.86 1.77 -10.05
N ASN A 102 -6.97 2.18 -9.44
CA ASN A 102 -8.27 2.32 -10.12
C ASN A 102 -8.23 3.45 -11.16
N GLN A 103 -7.61 4.59 -10.85
CA GLN A 103 -7.38 5.65 -11.82
C GLN A 103 -6.44 5.22 -12.94
N SER A 104 -5.41 4.42 -12.67
CA SER A 104 -4.56 3.86 -13.72
C SER A 104 -5.28 2.83 -14.60
N ILE A 105 -6.24 2.09 -14.03
CA ILE A 105 -7.10 1.14 -14.76
C ILE A 105 -8.14 1.89 -15.60
N LEU A 106 -8.70 2.99 -15.09
CA LEU A 106 -9.74 3.78 -15.75
C LEU A 106 -9.19 4.78 -16.78
N LYS A 107 -7.98 5.33 -16.57
CA LYS A 107 -7.28 6.21 -17.54
C LYS A 107 -6.47 5.43 -18.58
N ALA A 108 -6.51 4.10 -18.55
CA ALA A 108 -5.93 3.27 -19.61
C ALA A 108 -6.85 3.27 -20.85
N GLU A 109 -6.82 4.36 -21.61
CA GLU A 109 -7.20 4.34 -23.03
C GLU A 109 -6.14 3.54 -23.82
N PRO A 110 -6.53 2.78 -24.85
CA PRO A 110 -6.32 1.35 -24.79
C PRO A 110 -5.09 0.88 -25.57
N LYS A 111 -4.39 -0.11 -25.00
CA LYS A 111 -3.53 -1.06 -25.72
C LYS A 111 -4.19 -1.64 -27.00
N LYS A 112 -5.51 -1.48 -27.18
CA LYS A 112 -6.27 -1.88 -28.37
C LYS A 112 -5.88 -1.11 -29.63
N GLU A 113 -5.64 0.20 -29.58
CA GLU A 113 -5.23 0.97 -30.78
C GLU A 113 -3.83 0.58 -31.24
N LEU A 114 -2.91 0.36 -30.29
CA LEU A 114 -1.57 -0.15 -30.55
C LEU A 114 -1.63 -1.59 -31.11
N VAL A 115 -2.44 -2.47 -30.50
CA VAL A 115 -2.60 -3.85 -30.99
C VAL A 115 -3.23 -3.87 -32.38
N GLN A 116 -4.21 -3.01 -32.66
CA GLN A 116 -4.85 -2.90 -33.97
C GLN A 116 -3.91 -2.36 -35.06
N SER A 117 -3.11 -1.33 -34.76
CA SER A 117 -2.10 -0.82 -35.70
C SER A 117 -0.99 -1.84 -35.99
N LEU A 118 -0.54 -2.59 -34.97
CA LEU A 118 0.39 -3.71 -35.17
C LEU A 118 -0.22 -4.83 -36.02
N GLN A 119 -1.51 -5.13 -35.84
CA GLN A 119 -2.23 -6.09 -36.69
C GLN A 119 -2.31 -5.62 -38.14
N GLN A 120 -2.57 -4.33 -38.39
CA GLN A 120 -2.55 -3.74 -39.74
C GLN A 120 -1.17 -3.80 -40.39
N ALA A 121 -0.10 -3.72 -39.60
CA ALA A 121 1.28 -3.93 -40.05
C ALA A 121 1.65 -5.42 -40.29
N GLY A 122 0.69 -6.34 -40.15
CA GLY A 122 0.88 -7.77 -40.40
C GLY A 122 1.41 -8.58 -39.21
N VAL A 123 1.41 -8.00 -38.00
CA VAL A 123 1.81 -8.67 -36.76
C VAL A 123 0.63 -9.46 -36.19
N LYS A 124 0.71 -10.80 -36.17
CA LYS A 124 -0.27 -11.68 -35.51
C LYS A 124 0.32 -12.21 -34.22
N ASP A 125 -0.34 -12.00 -33.09
CA ASP A 125 0.12 -12.47 -31.76
C ASP A 125 1.59 -12.09 -31.45
N PHE A 126 1.98 -10.86 -31.80
CA PHE A 126 3.37 -10.36 -31.67
C PHE A 126 4.41 -11.13 -32.51
N GLN A 127 3.97 -11.79 -33.59
CA GLN A 127 4.80 -12.62 -34.47
C GLN A 127 4.66 -12.23 -35.95
N MET A 128 5.79 -12.19 -36.64
CA MET A 128 5.92 -11.95 -38.09
C MET A 128 6.77 -13.06 -38.70
N LYS A 129 6.21 -13.83 -39.64
CA LYS A 129 6.85 -15.05 -40.20
C LYS A 129 7.80 -14.80 -41.38
N ALA A 130 7.79 -13.61 -41.98
CA ALA A 130 8.48 -13.33 -43.25
C ALA A 130 9.51 -12.19 -43.17
N ALA A 131 9.86 -11.71 -41.98
CA ALA A 131 10.79 -10.59 -41.80
C ALA A 131 12.20 -11.07 -41.47
N VAL A 132 13.20 -10.38 -42.03
CA VAL A 132 14.61 -10.60 -41.71
C VAL A 132 14.88 -10.15 -40.26
N PRO A 133 15.71 -10.86 -39.48
CA PRO A 133 16.04 -10.44 -38.12
C PRO A 133 16.60 -9.00 -38.09
N GLY A 134 16.04 -8.15 -37.24
CA GLY A 134 16.43 -6.75 -37.09
C GLY A 134 15.64 -5.76 -37.94
N THR A 135 14.72 -6.22 -38.78
CA THR A 135 13.86 -5.33 -39.58
C THR A 135 12.85 -4.58 -38.69
N GLU A 136 12.71 -3.26 -38.93
CA GLU A 136 11.68 -2.43 -38.31
C GLU A 136 10.29 -2.83 -38.79
N VAL A 137 9.30 -2.80 -37.89
CA VAL A 137 7.91 -3.08 -38.25
C VAL A 137 7.36 -1.90 -39.07
N PRO A 138 6.65 -2.14 -40.20
CA PRO A 138 6.09 -1.08 -41.02
C PRO A 138 5.23 -0.12 -40.18
N ASN A 139 5.39 1.19 -40.38
CA ASN A 139 4.74 2.26 -39.61
C ASN A 139 5.08 2.31 -38.10
N HIS A 140 6.04 1.52 -37.61
CA HIS A 140 6.45 1.46 -36.20
C HIS A 140 7.98 1.49 -36.03
N LYS A 141 8.58 2.69 -36.13
CA LYS A 141 10.05 2.93 -36.07
C LYS A 141 10.75 2.49 -34.78
N ASN A 142 10.00 2.19 -33.72
CA ASN A 142 10.54 1.75 -32.42
C ASN A 142 10.23 0.29 -32.11
N TRP A 143 9.93 -0.52 -33.13
CA TRP A 143 9.62 -1.94 -32.99
C TRP A 143 10.42 -2.72 -34.02
N VAL A 144 11.09 -3.79 -33.59
CA VAL A 144 11.90 -4.65 -34.48
C VAL A 144 11.55 -6.11 -34.34
N VAL A 145 11.77 -6.85 -35.42
CA VAL A 145 11.57 -8.29 -35.46
C VAL A 145 12.84 -9.01 -35.00
N SER A 146 12.71 -9.89 -34.02
CA SER A 146 13.79 -10.75 -33.54
C SER A 146 14.09 -11.91 -34.51
N LYS A 147 15.20 -12.62 -34.28
CA LYS A 147 15.58 -13.83 -35.04
C LYS A 147 14.54 -14.95 -35.06
N TYR A 148 13.61 -14.94 -34.11
CA TYR A 148 12.54 -15.95 -34.00
C TYR A 148 11.18 -15.41 -34.50
N GLY A 149 11.19 -14.28 -35.20
CA GLY A 149 9.98 -13.64 -35.73
C GLY A 149 9.14 -12.92 -34.67
N ARG A 150 9.60 -12.80 -33.42
CA ARG A 150 8.89 -12.04 -32.37
C ARG A 150 9.16 -10.55 -32.50
N VAL A 151 8.12 -9.75 -32.38
CA VAL A 151 8.17 -8.28 -32.46
C VAL A 151 8.44 -7.70 -31.07
N LEU A 152 9.51 -6.90 -30.95
CA LEU A 152 9.97 -6.33 -29.69
C LEU A 152 10.08 -4.80 -29.78
N PRO A 153 9.64 -4.04 -28.77
CA PRO A 153 9.84 -2.61 -28.75
C PRO A 153 11.28 -2.27 -28.37
N ILE A 154 11.82 -1.25 -29.03
CA ILE A 154 13.09 -0.62 -28.73
C ILE A 154 12.84 0.52 -27.75
N LEU A 155 13.48 0.45 -26.60
CA LEU A 155 13.52 1.52 -25.62
C LEU A 155 14.77 2.36 -25.84
N HIS A 156 14.59 3.64 -26.17
CA HIS A 156 15.69 4.61 -26.19
C HIS A 156 15.77 5.32 -24.85
N LEU A 157 16.85 5.08 -24.12
CA LEU A 157 17.17 5.77 -22.87
C LEU A 157 18.21 6.85 -23.16
N LYS A 158 18.03 8.04 -22.57
CA LYS A 158 19.01 9.12 -22.66
C LYS A 158 19.81 9.15 -21.37
N GLY A 159 21.12 8.92 -21.47
CA GLY A 159 22.04 9.03 -20.33
C GLY A 159 22.28 10.50 -19.93
N SER A 160 22.84 10.70 -18.73
CA SER A 160 23.18 12.02 -18.17
C SER A 160 24.04 12.87 -19.13
N ASN A 161 24.96 12.22 -19.88
CA ASN A 161 25.82 12.84 -20.88
C ASN A 161 25.15 13.09 -22.25
N LYS A 162 23.82 13.11 -22.32
CA LYS A 162 23.02 13.23 -23.57
C LYS A 162 23.21 12.09 -24.59
N SER A 163 24.01 11.05 -24.30
CA SER A 163 24.15 9.86 -25.14
C SER A 163 22.84 9.05 -25.15
N LYS A 164 22.42 8.59 -26.34
CA LYS A 164 21.24 7.73 -26.51
C LYS A 164 21.69 6.28 -26.49
N ILE A 165 21.14 5.49 -25.56
CA ILE A 165 21.36 4.05 -25.47
C ILE A 165 20.04 3.34 -25.79
N SER A 166 20.06 2.43 -26.76
CA SER A 166 18.87 1.73 -27.24
C SER A 166 18.90 0.28 -26.78
N PHE A 167 17.83 -0.19 -26.13
CA PHE A 167 17.70 -1.56 -25.65
C PHE A 167 16.43 -2.21 -26.19
N LEU A 168 16.46 -3.50 -26.49
CA LEU A 168 15.23 -4.26 -26.72
C LEU A 168 14.55 -4.53 -25.37
N ALA A 169 13.25 -4.24 -25.26
CA ALA A 169 12.55 -4.37 -23.97
C ALA A 169 12.57 -5.80 -23.39
N SER A 170 12.77 -6.83 -24.22
CA SER A 170 12.95 -8.21 -23.73
C SER A 170 14.19 -8.38 -22.85
N PHE A 171 15.21 -7.53 -22.96
CA PHE A 171 16.40 -7.56 -22.12
C PHE A 171 16.18 -6.93 -20.73
N LEU A 172 15.11 -6.15 -20.53
CA LEU A 172 14.82 -5.51 -19.23
C LEU A 172 14.26 -6.49 -18.19
N TYR A 173 13.66 -7.60 -18.62
CA TYR A 173 13.22 -8.66 -17.70
C TYR A 173 14.38 -9.51 -17.15
N PHE A 174 15.58 -9.39 -17.73
CA PHE A 174 16.79 -10.08 -17.30
C PHE A 174 17.86 -9.14 -16.74
N MET A 175 17.55 -7.86 -16.56
CA MET A 175 18.39 -6.95 -15.78
C MET A 175 17.95 -7.00 -14.32
N PRO A 176 18.66 -7.71 -13.43
CA PRO A 176 18.42 -7.57 -12.01
C PRO A 176 18.58 -6.10 -11.62
N VAL A 177 17.77 -5.67 -10.66
CA VAL A 177 17.67 -4.49 -9.77
C VAL A 177 18.90 -3.55 -9.58
N TYR A 178 20.00 -3.70 -10.31
CA TYR A 178 21.26 -2.96 -10.18
C TYR A 178 21.36 -1.66 -10.98
N PHE A 179 20.31 -1.19 -11.66
CA PHE A 179 20.33 0.14 -12.30
C PHE A 179 19.77 1.28 -11.41
N CYS A 180 19.65 1.05 -10.10
CA CYS A 180 19.34 2.10 -9.12
C CYS A 180 20.61 2.71 -8.48
N LYS A 181 21.78 2.56 -9.13
CA LYS A 181 23.07 3.03 -8.58
C LYS A 181 23.95 3.75 -9.61
N PHE A 182 23.32 4.50 -10.51
CA PHE A 182 24.01 5.47 -11.38
C PHE A 182 23.49 6.90 -11.15
N ASN A 183 23.23 7.22 -9.88
CA ASN A 183 22.88 8.57 -9.43
C ASN A 183 23.55 8.84 -8.08
N SER A 184 24.89 8.82 -8.08
CA SER A 184 25.77 9.43 -7.07
C SER A 184 27.20 9.41 -7.59
N ASN A 185 27.49 10.38 -8.45
CA ASN A 185 28.60 11.34 -8.36
C ASN A 185 28.61 12.22 -9.60
#